data_AF-A0A6N1Y749-F1
#
_entry.id   AF-A0A6N1Y749-F1
#
_cell.length_a   1.000
_cell.length_b   1.000
_cell.length_c   1.000
_cell.angle_alpha   90.00
_cell.angle_beta   90.00
_cell.angle_gamma   90.00
#
_symmetry.space_group_name_H-M   'P 1'
#
loop_
_entity.id
_entity.type
_entity.pdbx_description
1 polymer ?
#
loop_
_entity_poly.entity_id
_entity_poly.type
_entity_poly.pdbx_seq_one_letter_code
_entity_poly.pdbx_strand_id
1 'polypeptide(L)' 'MKAKPTRKELTPKEQVIKEAMKIDSGETVTMTFKVPKELQQGYKMNALKKGETMTEIFIKHMKECLNN' A
#
# COMPACT_ATOMS: atom_id res chain seq x y z
N MET A 1 6.94 35.76 29.40
CA MET A 1 5.80 34.82 29.26
C MET A 1 6.25 33.66 28.38
N LYS A 2 6.10 32.40 28.84
CA LYS A 2 6.56 31.22 28.09
C LYS A 2 5.66 30.99 26.87
N ALA A 3 6.26 30.90 25.67
CA ALA A 3 5.54 30.60 24.44
C ALA A 3 4.84 29.24 24.55
N LYS A 4 3.53 29.19 24.28
CA LYS A 4 2.78 27.93 24.19
C LYS A 4 3.33 27.11 23.03
N PRO A 5 3.53 25.79 23.18
CA PRO A 5 3.94 24.96 22.05
C PRO A 5 2.79 24.93 21.05
N THR A 6 3.03 25.46 19.85
CA THR A 6 2.10 25.35 18.72
C THR A 6 2.00 23.87 18.38
N ARG A 7 0.96 23.19 18.88
CA ARG A 7 0.63 21.81 18.51
C ARG A 7 0.40 21.83 17.01
N LYS A 8 1.36 21.31 16.24
CA LYS A 8 1.19 21.11 14.79
C LYS A 8 0.03 20.13 14.63
N GLU A 9 -1.13 20.65 14.24
CA GLU A 9 -2.25 19.82 13.83
C GLU A 9 -1.84 19.13 12.54
N LEU A 10 -1.85 17.80 12.55
CA LEU A 10 -1.57 17.00 11.38
C LEU A 10 -2.65 17.26 10.35
N THR A 11 -2.25 17.48 9.10
CA THR A 11 -3.20 17.62 8.00
C THR A 11 -4.01 16.33 7.83
N PRO A 12 -5.20 16.38 7.21
CA PRO A 12 -6.02 15.19 6.99
C PRO A 12 -5.26 14.04 6.29
N LYS A 13 -4.36 14.37 5.36
CA LYS A 13 -3.50 13.38 4.69
C LYS A 13 -2.53 12.70 5.66
N GLU A 14 -1.89 13.46 6.52
CA GLU A 14 -0.94 12.93 7.50
C GLU A 14 -1.65 12.11 8.58
N GLN A 15 -2.88 12.45 8.93
CA GLN A 15 -3.70 11.65 9.85
C GLN A 15 -4.06 10.29 9.24
N VAL A 16 -4.51 10.27 7.99
CA VAL A 16 -4.83 9.02 7.26
C VAL A 16 -3.60 8.14 7.11
N ILE A 17 -2.44 8.72 6.79
CA ILE A 17 -1.17 7.98 6.71
C ILE A 17 -0.80 7.41 8.09
N LYS A 18 -0.90 8.21 9.15
CA LYS A 18 -0.54 7.78 10.52
C LYS A 18 -1.46 6.69 11.05
N GLU A 19 -2.74 6.71 10.70
CA GLU A 19 -3.69 5.65 11.04
C GLU A 19 -3.41 4.38 10.24
N ALA A 20 -3.14 4.48 8.93
CA ALA A 20 -2.77 3.34 8.11
C ALA A 20 -1.44 2.69 8.54
N MET A 21 -0.55 3.43 9.19
CA MET A 21 0.72 2.93 9.74
C MET A 21 0.58 2.24 11.10
N LYS A 22 -0.59 2.27 11.74
CA LYS A 22 -0.85 1.44 12.93
C LYS A 22 -1.17 0.01 12.45
N ILE A 23 -0.15 -0.84 12.45
CA ILE A 23 -0.28 -2.23 12.05
C ILE A 23 -0.43 -3.08 13.32
N ASP A 24 -1.64 -3.58 13.57
CA ASP A 24 -1.81 -4.72 14.48
C ASP A 24 -1.19 -5.94 13.79
N SER A 25 -0.29 -6.63 14.48
CA SER A 25 0.67 -7.59 13.90
C SER A 25 0.06 -8.92 13.42
N GLY A 26 -1.23 -8.94 13.04
CA GLY A 26 -1.93 -10.12 12.56
C GLY A 26 -3.00 -9.85 11.49
N GLU A 27 -3.28 -8.59 11.15
CA GLU A 27 -4.41 -8.27 10.26
C GLU A 27 -3.94 -7.98 8.82
N THR A 28 -4.44 -8.79 7.87
CA THR A 28 -4.32 -8.49 6.45
C THR A 28 -5.09 -7.21 6.14
N VAL A 29 -4.42 -6.21 5.57
CA VAL A 29 -5.07 -4.96 5.17
C VAL A 29 -5.50 -5.03 3.70
N THR A 30 -6.73 -4.60 3.41
CA THR A 30 -7.20 -4.45 2.03
C THR A 30 -6.88 -3.04 1.53
N MET A 31 -6.16 -2.93 0.41
CA MET A 31 -5.84 -1.66 -0.23
C MET A 31 -6.41 -1.61 -1.65
N THR A 32 -7.03 -0.49 -2.01
CA THR A 32 -7.51 -0.22 -3.37
C THR A 32 -6.65 0.85 -4.01
N PHE A 33 -6.15 0.60 -5.22
CA PHE A 33 -5.31 1.52 -5.97
C PHE A 33 -5.68 1.51 -7.45
N LYS A 34 -5.37 2.60 -8.15
CA LYS A 34 -5.56 2.72 -9.61
C LYS A 34 -4.25 2.40 -10.31
N VAL A 35 -4.32 1.60 -11.37
CA VAL A 35 -3.16 1.25 -12.21
C VAL A 35 -3.46 1.49 -13.69
N PRO A 36 -2.42 1.70 -14.52
CA PRO A 36 -2.58 1.63 -15.96
C PRO A 36 -3.17 0.29 -16.41
N LYS A 37 -4.02 0.33 -17.44
CA LYS A 37 -4.74 -0.84 -17.97
C LYS A 37 -3.77 -1.94 -18.44
N GLU A 38 -2.67 -1.55 -19.07
CA GLU A 38 -1.64 -2.47 -19.58
C GLU A 38 -1.00 -3.26 -18.43
N LEU A 39 -0.73 -2.61 -17.30
CA LEU A 39 -0.17 -3.26 -16.11
C LEU A 39 -1.15 -4.30 -15.54
N GLN A 40 -2.44 -3.96 -15.47
CA GLN A 40 -3.48 -4.90 -15.05
C GLN A 40 -3.56 -6.12 -15.97
N GLN A 41 -3.46 -5.92 -17.29
CA GLN A 41 -3.46 -7.01 -18.27
C GLN A 41 -2.21 -7.88 -18.14
N GLY A 42 -1.03 -7.28 -17.93
CA GLY A 42 0.21 -8.01 -17.66
C GLY A 42 0.09 -8.92 -16.44
N TYR A 43 -0.49 -8.42 -15.34
CA TYR A 43 -0.74 -9.23 -14.14
C TYR A 43 -1.71 -10.39 -14.39
N LYS A 44 -2.79 -10.17 -15.14
CA LYS A 44 -3.73 -11.25 -15.52
C LYS A 44 -3.04 -12.35 -16.32
N MET A 45 -2.25 -11.99 -17.32
CA MET A 45 -1.57 -12.97 -18.17
C MET A 45 -0.52 -13.76 -17.38
N ASN A 46 0.23 -13.10 -16.49
CA ASN A 46 1.22 -13.77 -15.65
C ASN A 46 0.59 -14.70 -14.62
N ALA A 47 -0.53 -14.30 -14.02
CA ALA A 47 -1.32 -15.15 -13.13
C ALA A 47 -1.74 -16.45 -13.84
N LEU A 48 -2.31 -16.33 -15.05
CA LEU A 48 -2.70 -17.49 -15.87
C LEU A 48 -1.52 -18.40 -16.22
N LYS A 49 -0.37 -17.84 -16.58
CA LYS A 49 0.82 -18.62 -16.94
C LYS A 49 1.40 -19.41 -15.76
N LYS A 50 1.31 -18.87 -14.54
CA LYS A 50 1.91 -19.47 -13.34
C LYS A 50 0.92 -20.31 -12.52
N GLY A 51 -0.37 -20.28 -12.86
CA GLY A 51 -1.41 -20.91 -12.04
C GLY A 51 -1.58 -20.23 -10.68
N GLU A 52 -1.18 -18.96 -10.57
CA GLU A 52 -1.26 -18.14 -9.35
C GLU A 52 -2.42 -17.14 -9.48
N THR A 53 -2.86 -16.60 -8.36
CA THR A 53 -3.82 -15.49 -8.35
C THR A 53 -3.15 -14.17 -8.74
N MET A 54 -3.94 -13.22 -9.28
CA MET A 54 -3.44 -11.87 -9.54
C MET A 54 -2.85 -11.21 -8.30
N THR A 55 -3.45 -11.45 -7.13
CA THR A 55 -3.00 -10.88 -5.85
C THR A 55 -1.61 -11.40 -5.48
N GLU A 56 -1.34 -12.69 -5.65
CA GLU A 56 -0.02 -13.27 -5.37
C GLU A 56 1.06 -12.70 -6.30
N ILE A 57 0.76 -12.61 -7.61
CA ILE A 57 1.66 -11.98 -8.58
C ILE A 57 1.96 -10.53 -8.19
N PHE A 58 0.91 -9.77 -7.83
CA PHE A 58 1.05 -8.38 -7.43
C PHE A 58 1.89 -8.23 -6.16
N ILE A 59 1.60 -9.03 -5.12
CA ILE A 59 2.37 -9.01 -3.86
C ILE A 59 3.84 -9.35 -4.13
N LYS A 60 4.11 -10.35 -4.98
CA LYS A 60 5.47 -10.74 -5.34
C LYS A 60 6.22 -9.60 -6.03
N HIS A 61 5.59 -8.95 -7.01
CA HIS A 61 6.18 -7.79 -7.68
C HIS A 61 6.47 -6.64 -6.70
N MET A 62 5.52 -6.33 -5.81
CA MET A 62 5.72 -5.29 -4.79
C MET A 62 6.86 -5.63 -3.83
N LYS A 63 6.99 -6.89 -3.41
CA LYS A 63 8.14 -7.35 -2.59
C LYS A 63 9.46 -7.20 -3.33
N GLU A 64 9.52 -7.54 -4.61
CA GLU A 64 10.72 -7.37 -5.45
C GLU A 64 11.10 -5.89 -5.61
N CYS A 65 10.12 -4.98 -5.75
CA CYS A 65 10.37 -3.54 -5.82
C CYS A 65 10.84 -2.91 -4.50
N LEU A 66 10.49 -3.48 -3.34
CA LEU A 66 10.91 -2.97 -2.03
C LEU A 66 12.30 -3.48 -1.62
N ASN A 67 12.74 -4.60 -2.18
CA ASN A 67 14.04 -5.22 -1.89
C ASN A 67 15.15 -4.77 -2.85
N ASN A 68 14.82 -3.96 -3.86
CA ASN A 68 15.76 -3.27 -4.77
C ASN A 68 15.80 -1.78 -4.45
#